data_AF-A0AAW9BQN4-F1
#
_entry.id   AF-A0AAW9BQN4-F1
#
_cell.length_a   1.000
_cell.length_b   1.000
_cell.length_c   1.000
_cell.angle_alpha   90.00
_cell.angle_beta   90.00
_cell.angle_gamma   90.00
#
_symmetry.space_group_name_H-M   'P 1'
#
loop_
_entity.id
_entity.type
_entity.pdbx_description
1 polymer ?
#
loop_
_entity_poly.entity_id
_entity_poly.type
_entity_poly.pdbx_seq_one_letter_code
_entity_poly.pdbx_strand_id
1 'polypeptide(L)'
;KPVVDVADQEILTGRAKHGLDSMVPFHFFADNPFDGRVQKDHPQETFVFIGIPRTHANSNNWKISAKHPLNGEFELLDYAKGIETIDWDAMNARDYTTREGKSVCMAECLSPKAVSANDFQQIFVKSDQDKQTVEAMLRDFGIKCWVNTNTHMFAN
;
A
#
# COMPACT_ATOMS: atom_id res chain seq x y z
N LYS A 1 13.72 -17.68 -1.23
CA LYS A 1 14.20 -16.71 -0.21
C LYS A 1 13.23 -16.75 0.97
N PRO A 2 13.69 -16.59 2.22
CA PRO A 2 12.76 -16.29 3.31
C PRO A 2 12.02 -14.99 2.99
N VAL A 3 10.76 -14.88 3.43
CA VAL A 3 10.02 -13.61 3.37
C VAL A 3 10.61 -12.72 4.45
N VAL A 4 11.14 -11.56 4.05
CA VAL A 4 11.77 -10.58 4.93
C VAL A 4 11.02 -9.27 4.77
N ASP A 5 10.66 -8.63 5.89
CA ASP A 5 10.08 -7.31 5.86
C ASP A 5 11.15 -6.29 5.42
N VAL A 6 10.78 -5.43 4.47
CA VAL A 6 11.66 -4.39 3.92
C VAL A 6 11.61 -3.10 4.75
N ALA A 7 10.64 -2.98 5.67
CA ALA A 7 10.57 -1.87 6.61
C ALA A 7 11.68 -1.96 7.66
N ASP A 8 12.22 -0.81 8.04
CA ASP A 8 13.24 -0.75 9.08
C ASP A 8 12.67 -1.04 10.49
N GLN A 9 13.56 -1.30 11.44
CA GLN A 9 13.18 -1.63 12.81
C GLN A 9 12.43 -0.50 13.54
N GLU A 10 12.65 0.76 13.17
CA GLU A 10 11.95 1.89 13.77
C GLU A 10 10.48 1.89 13.33
N ILE A 11 10.21 1.66 12.05
CA ILE A 11 8.86 1.49 11.50
C ILE A 11 8.17 0.30 12.16
N LEU A 12 8.82 -0.87 12.20
CA LEU A 12 8.25 -2.09 12.77
C LEU A 12 7.92 -1.92 14.26
N THR A 13 8.86 -1.38 15.03
CA THR A 13 8.68 -1.13 16.46
C THR A 13 7.59 -0.06 16.70
N GLY A 14 7.55 0.97 15.85
CA GLY A 14 6.52 2.00 15.90
C GLY A 14 5.13 1.42 15.69
N ARG A 15 4.96 0.59 14.66
CA ARG A 15 3.67 -0.08 14.37
C ARG A 15 3.25 -1.00 15.52
N ALA A 16 4.18 -1.79 16.06
CA ALA A 16 3.91 -2.71 17.16
C ALA A 16 3.43 -2.01 18.43
N LYS A 17 3.98 -0.82 18.76
CA LYS A 17 3.51 -0.01 19.90
C LYS A 17 2.03 0.37 19.82
N HIS A 18 1.48 0.40 18.62
CA HIS A 18 0.10 0.76 18.35
C HIS A 18 -0.77 -0.41 17.86
N GLY A 19 -0.25 -1.64 17.89
CA GLY A 19 -0.96 -2.85 17.41
C GLY A 19 -1.24 -2.84 15.90
N LEU A 20 -0.47 -2.08 15.12
CA LEU A 20 -0.60 -1.99 13.66
C LEU A 20 0.23 -3.05 12.93
N ASP A 21 1.11 -3.75 13.64
CA ASP A 21 1.93 -4.86 13.16
C ASP A 21 1.10 -6.12 12.85
N SER A 22 -0.09 -6.25 13.46
CA SER A 22 -1.04 -7.31 13.11
C SER A 22 -1.94 -6.97 11.91
N MET A 23 -1.78 -5.79 11.30
CA MET A 23 -2.63 -5.29 10.21
C MET A 23 -1.83 -5.14 8.90
N VAL A 24 -2.53 -5.22 7.76
CA VAL A 24 -1.93 -5.00 6.44
C VAL A 24 -2.32 -3.60 5.94
N PRO A 25 -1.35 -2.67 5.79
CA PRO A 25 -1.62 -1.33 5.29
C PRO A 25 -1.73 -1.29 3.77
N PHE A 26 -2.71 -0.55 3.25
CA PHE A 26 -2.83 -0.16 1.86
C PHE A 26 -2.80 1.36 1.75
N HIS A 27 -1.93 1.89 0.90
CA HIS A 27 -1.89 3.33 0.60
C HIS A 27 -2.82 3.66 -0.57
N PHE A 28 -3.23 4.93 -0.65
CA PHE A 28 -4.17 5.39 -1.68
C PHE A 28 -3.52 5.74 -3.02
N PHE A 29 -2.19 5.74 -3.09
CA PHE A 29 -1.43 5.90 -4.31
C PHE A 29 -0.09 5.17 -4.23
N ALA A 30 0.47 4.87 -5.40
CA ALA A 30 1.81 4.28 -5.55
C ALA A 30 2.87 5.37 -5.75
N ASP A 31 4.13 4.98 -5.56
CA ASP A 31 5.30 5.87 -5.60
C ASP A 31 5.24 6.91 -4.46
N ASN A 32 4.84 6.45 -3.29
CA ASN A 32 5.02 7.20 -2.06
C ASN A 32 6.49 7.15 -1.60
N PRO A 33 6.91 7.98 -0.63
CA PRO A 33 8.30 8.02 -0.17
C PRO A 33 8.88 6.67 0.28
N PHE A 34 8.05 5.79 0.87
CA PHE A 34 8.48 4.45 1.28
C PHE A 34 8.70 3.54 0.07
N ASP A 35 7.71 3.45 -0.83
CA ASP A 35 7.80 2.63 -2.05
C ASP A 35 9.03 3.00 -2.88
N GLY A 36 9.25 4.31 -3.07
CA GLY A 36 10.35 4.82 -3.86
C GLY A 36 11.72 4.55 -3.23
N ARG A 37 11.83 4.55 -1.90
CA ARG A 37 13.06 4.16 -1.18
C ARG A 37 13.33 2.67 -1.34
N VAL A 38 12.33 1.82 -1.07
CA VAL A 38 12.47 0.36 -1.17
C VAL A 38 12.88 -0.05 -2.59
N GLN A 39 12.26 0.51 -3.63
CA GLN A 39 12.62 0.19 -5.01
C GLN A 39 14.06 0.57 -5.37
N LYS A 40 14.55 1.72 -4.88
CA LYS A 40 15.94 2.17 -5.12
C LYS A 40 16.97 1.33 -4.39
N ASP A 41 16.64 0.85 -3.20
CA ASP A 41 17.54 0.04 -2.38
C ASP A 41 17.61 -1.42 -2.88
N HIS A 42 16.63 -1.83 -3.71
CA HIS A 42 16.51 -3.18 -4.26
C HIS A 42 16.37 -3.18 -5.80
N PRO A 43 17.34 -2.62 -6.56
CA PRO A 43 17.20 -2.35 -7.99
C PRO A 43 17.14 -3.61 -8.88
N GLN A 44 17.41 -4.79 -8.32
CA GLN A 44 17.41 -6.07 -9.04
C GLN A 44 16.17 -6.93 -8.72
N GLU A 45 15.30 -6.48 -7.82
CA GLU A 45 14.07 -7.19 -7.48
C GLU A 45 12.92 -6.69 -8.36
N THR A 46 12.01 -7.59 -8.72
CA THR A 46 10.76 -7.23 -9.41
C THR A 46 9.72 -6.80 -8.39
N PHE A 47 9.17 -5.60 -8.56
CA PHE A 47 8.10 -5.05 -7.73
C PHE A 47 6.74 -5.17 -8.41
N VAL A 48 5.71 -5.32 -7.58
CA VAL A 48 4.31 -5.26 -8.00
C VAL A 48 3.51 -4.41 -7.01
N PHE A 49 2.46 -3.73 -7.50
CA PHE A 49 1.47 -3.11 -6.63
C PHE A 49 0.18 -3.90 -6.67
N ILE A 50 -0.38 -4.21 -5.50
CA ILE A 50 -1.66 -4.93 -5.37
C ILE A 50 -2.74 -3.90 -5.05
N GLY A 51 -3.78 -3.85 -5.89
CA GLY A 51 -4.96 -3.02 -5.69
C GLY A 51 -6.15 -3.84 -5.18
N ILE A 52 -6.79 -3.35 -4.13
CA ILE A 52 -8.03 -3.90 -3.56
C ILE A 52 -9.20 -2.96 -3.88
N PRO A 53 -10.41 -3.48 -4.17
CA PRO A 53 -11.58 -2.62 -4.33
C PRO A 53 -11.88 -1.86 -3.03
N ARG A 54 -12.13 -0.55 -3.14
CA ARG A 54 -12.64 0.27 -2.01
C ARG A 54 -13.91 -0.33 -1.38
N THR A 55 -14.77 -0.93 -2.21
CA THR A 55 -15.98 -1.62 -1.76
C THR A 55 -15.67 -2.86 -0.91
N HIS A 56 -14.59 -3.59 -1.20
CA HIS A 56 -14.16 -4.73 -0.39
C HIS A 56 -13.71 -4.25 1.00
N ALA A 57 -12.85 -3.24 1.06
CA ALA A 57 -12.39 -2.66 2.33
C ALA A 57 -13.55 -2.13 3.19
N ASN A 58 -14.48 -1.39 2.57
CA ASN A 58 -15.67 -0.88 3.25
C ASN A 58 -16.57 -2.01 3.79
N SER A 59 -16.89 -2.99 2.95
CA SER A 59 -17.78 -4.11 3.32
C SER A 59 -17.19 -5.01 4.40
N ASN A 60 -15.86 -4.99 4.55
CA ASN A 60 -15.13 -5.74 5.57
C ASN A 60 -14.73 -4.87 6.79
N ASN A 61 -15.27 -3.66 6.91
CA ASN A 61 -15.05 -2.74 8.04
C ASN A 61 -13.57 -2.44 8.31
N TRP A 62 -12.78 -2.29 7.26
CA TRP A 62 -11.38 -1.87 7.39
C TRP A 62 -11.30 -0.48 7.99
N LYS A 63 -10.23 -0.22 8.74
CA LYS A 63 -10.01 1.06 9.41
C LYS A 63 -9.16 1.97 8.54
N ILE A 64 -9.30 3.28 8.74
CA ILE A 64 -8.55 4.28 8.00
C ILE A 64 -7.76 5.11 8.98
N SER A 65 -6.48 5.32 8.68
CA SER A 65 -5.69 6.38 9.26
C SER A 65 -5.50 7.46 8.21
N ALA A 66 -6.05 8.65 8.47
CA ALA A 66 -6.05 9.76 7.50
C ALA A 66 -4.66 10.40 7.29
N LYS A 67 -3.67 10.02 8.10
CA LYS A 67 -2.27 10.46 8.08
C LYS A 67 -1.37 9.29 8.47
N HIS A 68 -0.07 9.43 8.26
CA HIS A 68 0.88 8.39 8.66
C HIS A 68 0.83 8.14 10.17
N PRO A 69 0.57 6.89 10.63
CA PRO A 69 0.39 6.59 12.04
C PRO A 69 1.67 6.79 12.88
N LEU A 70 2.85 6.82 12.26
CA LEU A 70 4.12 6.99 12.98
C LEU A 70 4.63 8.45 12.99
N ASN A 71 3.92 9.40 12.36
CA ASN A 71 4.35 10.80 12.29
C ASN A 71 3.70 11.72 13.35
N GLY A 72 2.95 11.18 14.31
CA GLY A 72 2.31 11.95 15.37
C GLY A 72 1.08 11.23 15.95
N GLU A 73 0.16 12.01 16.52
CA GLU A 73 -1.14 11.48 16.92
C GLU A 73 -1.92 11.03 15.68
N PHE A 74 -2.49 9.83 15.75
CA PHE A 74 -3.36 9.29 14.72
C PHE A 74 -4.58 8.64 15.36
N GLU A 75 -5.62 8.50 14.55
CA GLU A 75 -6.86 7.84 14.93
C GLU A 75 -7.19 6.77 13.87
N LEU A 76 -7.75 5.64 14.33
CA LEU A 76 -8.30 4.61 13.45
C LEU A 76 -9.80 4.83 13.31
N LEU A 77 -10.18 5.40 12.17
CA LEU A 77 -11.55 5.74 11.86
C LEU A 77 -12.25 4.59 11.12
N ASP A 78 -13.58 4.52 11.26
CA ASP A 78 -14.41 3.69 10.39
C ASP A 78 -14.23 4.13 8.93
N TYR A 79 -14.35 3.16 8.01
CA TYR A 79 -14.00 3.35 6.59
C TYR A 79 -14.57 4.64 5.98
N ALA A 80 -15.89 4.83 6.04
CA ALA A 80 -16.54 6.00 5.46
C ALA A 80 -16.04 7.31 6.08
N LYS A 81 -15.99 7.38 7.42
CA LYS A 81 -15.54 8.58 8.13
C LYS A 81 -14.08 8.89 7.86
N GLY A 82 -13.24 7.86 7.79
CA GLY A 82 -11.83 8.03 7.50
C GLY A 82 -11.55 8.52 6.10
N ILE A 83 -12.25 7.98 5.10
CA ILE A 83 -12.19 8.46 3.71
C ILE A 83 -12.59 9.94 3.61
N GLU A 84 -13.62 10.37 4.35
CA GLU A 84 -14.03 11.78 4.41
C GLU A 84 -13.01 12.68 5.14
N THR A 85 -12.22 12.10 6.05
CA THR A 85 -11.28 12.85 6.90
C THR A 85 -9.92 13.06 6.22
N ILE A 86 -9.58 12.25 5.22
CA ILE A 86 -8.35 12.43 4.43
C ILE A 86 -8.38 13.80 3.74
N ASP A 87 -7.32 14.58 3.93
CA ASP A 87 -7.07 15.80 3.16
C ASP A 87 -6.61 15.41 1.74
N TRP A 88 -7.57 15.18 0.86
CA TRP A 88 -7.31 14.75 -0.51
C TRP A 88 -6.57 15.81 -1.32
N ASP A 89 -6.74 17.10 -1.02
CA ASP A 89 -6.04 18.17 -1.72
C ASP A 89 -4.55 18.15 -1.37
N ALA A 90 -4.21 18.03 -0.08
CA ALA A 90 -2.83 17.86 0.36
C ALA A 90 -2.21 16.55 -0.15
N MET A 91 -2.98 15.45 -0.17
CA MET A 91 -2.52 14.17 -0.73
C MET A 91 -2.18 14.29 -2.22
N ASN A 92 -3.06 14.92 -3.00
CA ASN A 92 -2.89 15.05 -4.45
C ASN A 92 -1.78 16.03 -4.84
N ALA A 93 -1.49 17.02 -3.99
CA ALA A 93 -0.36 17.94 -4.20
C ALA A 93 1.00 17.22 -4.15
N ARG A 94 1.09 16.07 -3.46
CA ARG A 94 2.33 15.27 -3.31
C ARG A 94 3.54 16.09 -2.85
N ASP A 95 3.31 17.08 -1.99
CA ASP A 95 4.37 17.93 -1.47
C ASP A 95 5.16 17.20 -0.36
N TYR A 96 6.20 16.49 -0.79
CA TYR A 96 7.10 15.79 0.13
C TYR A 96 8.14 16.72 0.80
N THR A 97 8.05 18.04 0.64
CA THR A 97 8.97 18.97 1.31
C THR A 97 8.47 19.33 2.71
N THR A 98 7.16 19.19 2.96
CA THR A 98 6.53 19.48 4.25
C THR A 98 6.28 18.20 5.07
N ARG A 99 6.30 18.34 6.40
CA ARG A 99 5.95 17.23 7.31
C ARG A 99 4.51 16.77 7.10
N GLU A 100 3.60 17.72 6.89
CA GLU A 100 2.18 17.43 6.67
C GLU A 100 1.98 16.68 5.36
N GLY A 101 2.56 17.16 4.26
CA GLY A 101 2.44 16.51 2.96
C GLY A 101 2.99 15.08 2.99
N LYS A 102 4.17 14.85 3.59
CA LYS A 102 4.68 13.48 3.83
C LYS A 102 3.74 12.61 4.66
N SER A 103 3.06 13.19 5.64
CA SER A 103 2.16 12.45 6.54
C SER A 103 0.86 12.06 5.86
N VAL A 104 0.17 13.01 5.23
CA VAL A 104 -1.09 12.76 4.51
C VAL A 104 -0.87 11.82 3.32
N CYS A 105 0.26 11.94 2.63
CA CYS A 105 0.67 11.05 1.55
C CYS A 105 0.82 9.58 1.97
N MET A 106 0.95 9.31 3.26
CA MET A 106 1.08 7.97 3.81
C MET A 106 -0.17 7.60 4.64
N ALA A 107 -1.33 8.17 4.30
CA ALA A 107 -2.60 7.70 4.85
C ALA A 107 -2.83 6.23 4.49
N GLU A 108 -3.34 5.46 5.45
CA GLU A 108 -3.44 4.00 5.36
C GLU A 108 -4.90 3.55 5.42
N CYS A 109 -5.24 2.58 4.58
CA CYS A 109 -6.41 1.71 4.73
C CYS A 109 -5.93 0.36 5.28
N LEU A 110 -6.40 -0.01 6.46
CA LEU A 110 -5.85 -1.10 7.26
C LEU A 110 -6.78 -2.31 7.23
N SER A 111 -6.32 -3.38 6.58
CA SER A 111 -6.94 -4.68 6.71
C SER A 111 -6.57 -5.29 8.07
N PRO A 112 -7.53 -5.79 8.86
CA PRO A 112 -7.25 -6.40 10.16
C PRO A 112 -6.54 -7.76 10.06
N LYS A 113 -6.37 -8.30 8.84
CA LYS A 113 -5.77 -9.59 8.57
C LYS A 113 -5.15 -9.63 7.17
N ALA A 114 -4.41 -10.70 6.89
CA ALA A 114 -3.94 -10.99 5.53
C ALA A 114 -5.12 -11.05 4.54
N VAL A 115 -4.93 -10.45 3.37
CA VAL A 115 -5.95 -10.38 2.31
C VAL A 115 -5.74 -11.54 1.35
N SER A 116 -6.82 -12.24 0.99
CA SER A 116 -6.76 -13.33 0.02
C SER A 116 -6.44 -12.78 -1.36
N ALA A 117 -5.61 -13.48 -2.13
CA ALA A 117 -5.32 -13.09 -3.52
C ALA A 117 -6.56 -13.13 -4.43
N ASN A 118 -7.61 -13.87 -4.04
CA ASN A 118 -8.90 -13.87 -4.74
C ASN A 118 -9.69 -12.57 -4.57
N ASP A 119 -9.34 -11.75 -3.58
CA ASP A 119 -9.96 -10.45 -3.33
C ASP A 119 -9.19 -9.30 -4.03
N PHE A 120 -8.09 -9.62 -4.70
CA PHE A 120 -7.31 -8.64 -5.45
C PHE A 120 -8.10 -8.20 -6.68
N GLN A 121 -8.23 -6.89 -6.87
CA GLN A 121 -8.84 -6.35 -8.08
C GLN A 121 -7.85 -6.34 -9.24
N GLN A 122 -6.65 -5.85 -8.96
CA GLN A 122 -5.64 -5.65 -9.97
C GLN A 122 -4.23 -5.70 -9.37
N ILE A 123 -3.28 -6.12 -10.20
CA ILE A 123 -1.86 -6.04 -9.93
C ILE A 123 -1.24 -5.14 -11.00
N PHE A 124 -0.44 -4.17 -10.56
CA PHE A 124 0.36 -3.34 -11.46
C PHE A 124 1.80 -3.83 -11.49
N VAL A 125 2.42 -3.75 -12.66
CA VAL A 125 3.81 -4.18 -12.91
C VAL A 125 4.55 -3.15 -13.77
N LYS A 126 5.90 -3.15 -13.69
CA LYS A 126 6.75 -2.19 -14.42
C LYS A 126 6.83 -2.51 -15.91
N SER A 127 6.85 -3.79 -16.31
CA SER A 127 7.04 -4.20 -17.70
C SER A 127 6.08 -5.31 -18.16
N ASP A 128 5.93 -5.48 -19.47
CA ASP A 128 5.15 -6.58 -20.04
C ASP A 128 5.77 -7.95 -19.75
N GLN A 129 7.09 -8.00 -19.52
CA GLN A 129 7.77 -9.24 -19.10
C GLN A 129 7.35 -9.64 -17.67
N ASP A 130 7.27 -8.66 -16.76
CA ASP A 130 6.76 -8.87 -15.41
C ASP A 130 5.27 -9.26 -15.45
N LYS A 131 4.50 -8.64 -16.35
CA LYS A 131 3.08 -8.97 -16.57
C LYS A 131 2.91 -10.45 -16.92
N GLN A 132 3.64 -10.96 -17.90
CA GLN A 132 3.59 -12.37 -18.29
C GLN A 132 3.92 -13.30 -17.13
N THR A 133 4.91 -12.92 -16.32
CA THR A 133 5.34 -13.67 -15.13
C THR A 133 4.23 -13.75 -14.08
N VAL A 134 3.64 -12.60 -13.72
CA VAL A 134 2.55 -12.53 -12.74
C VAL A 134 1.31 -13.27 -13.26
N GLU A 135 0.95 -13.10 -14.53
CA GLU A 135 -0.19 -13.80 -15.12
C GLU A 135 0.01 -15.32 -15.15
N ALA A 136 1.23 -15.81 -15.36
CA ALA A 136 1.55 -17.24 -15.25
C ALA A 136 1.31 -17.75 -13.82
N MET A 137 1.80 -17.03 -12.81
CA MET A 137 1.55 -17.39 -11.40
C MET A 137 0.06 -17.41 -11.09
N LEU A 138 -0.69 -16.37 -11.48
CA LEU A 138 -2.13 -16.31 -11.25
C LEU A 138 -2.86 -17.49 -11.90
N ARG A 139 -2.47 -17.90 -13.11
CA ARG A 139 -3.03 -19.09 -13.79
C ARG A 139 -2.72 -20.38 -13.02
N ASP A 140 -1.49 -20.56 -12.58
CA ASP A 140 -1.06 -21.76 -11.85
C ASP A 140 -1.82 -21.92 -10.52
N PHE A 141 -2.19 -20.82 -9.89
CA PHE A 141 -3.00 -20.80 -8.66
C PHE A 141 -4.51 -20.66 -8.90
N GLY A 142 -4.97 -20.57 -10.16
CA GLY A 142 -6.39 -20.41 -10.50
C GLY A 142 -7.02 -19.10 -10.03
N ILE A 143 -6.23 -18.04 -9.83
CA ILE A 143 -6.67 -16.74 -9.32
C ILE A 143 -7.05 -15.84 -10.50
N LYS A 144 -8.22 -15.20 -10.42
CA LYS A 144 -8.69 -14.21 -11.40
C LYS A 144 -8.39 -12.81 -10.88
N CYS A 145 -7.38 -12.16 -11.47
CA CYS A 145 -7.01 -10.79 -11.16
C CYS A 145 -6.52 -10.09 -12.44
N TRP A 146 -6.82 -8.80 -12.60
CA TRP A 146 -6.28 -8.02 -13.71
C TRP A 146 -4.79 -7.76 -13.51
N VAL A 147 -3.98 -7.82 -14.56
CA VAL A 147 -2.56 -7.43 -14.51
C VAL A 147 -2.30 -6.33 -15.54
N ASN A 148 -1.87 -5.17 -15.06
CA ASN A 148 -1.70 -3.97 -15.86
C ASN A 148 -0.25 -3.46 -15.81
N THR A 149 0.32 -3.17 -16.97
CA THR A 149 1.63 -2.52 -17.06
C THR A 149 1.45 -1.01 -16.83
N ASN A 150 2.14 -0.45 -15.84
CA ASN A 150 2.13 0.99 -15.56
C ASN A 150 3.49 1.43 -15.00
N THR A 151 4.38 1.85 -15.89
CA THR A 151 5.75 2.25 -15.55
C THR A 151 5.81 3.43 -14.57
N HIS A 152 4.84 4.34 -14.60
CA HIS A 152 4.81 5.55 -13.77
C HIS A 152 4.57 5.29 -12.28
N MET A 153 4.18 4.06 -11.91
CA MET A 153 4.02 3.66 -10.51
C MET A 153 5.33 3.18 -9.88
N PHE A 154 6.36 2.97 -10.70
CA PHE A 154 7.63 2.40 -10.28
C PHE A 154 8.74 3.44 -10.37
N ALA A 155 9.72 3.35 -9.46
CA ALA A 155 10.91 4.17 -9.52
C ALA A 155 11.65 3.89 -10.83
N ASN A 156 12.19 4.95 -11.44
CA ASN A 156 12.97 4.87 -12.68
C ASN A 156 14.21 4.02 -12.49
#